data_AF-A0A399HXF8-F1
#
_entry.id   AF-A0A399HXF8-F1
#
_cell.length_a   1.000
_cell.length_b   1.000
_cell.length_c   1.000
_cell.angle_alpha   90.00
_cell.angle_beta   90.00
_cell.angle_gamma   90.00
#
_symmetry.space_group_name_H-M   'P 1'
#
loop_
_entity.id
_entity.type
_entity.pdbx_description
1 polymer ?
#
loop_
_entity_poly.entity_id
_entity_poly.type
_entity_poly.pdbx_seq_one_letter_code
_entity_poly.pdbx_strand_id
1 'polypeptide(L)'
;MKQELFKLAKTRGFVDSITGCTPYSERALSGILALFAQLNRIAWDRIPLYDVEKLQTTSQASSLIAGPGSYLSEYLLLHRDQKEESIWGGMPADMMYLSNDCSRIVLFENKIGSEVGYDPTPESNQLARQLDYLASLQRDQTKSVSLVLITARSMIDLNWYQSDFQGSLECNERGKLVSGYFVAWEDVFNATIT
;
A
#
# COMPACT_ATOMS: atom_id res chain seq x y z
N MET A 1 -18.82 6.46 5.57
CA MET A 1 -17.67 6.34 4.63
C MET A 1 -17.17 4.90 4.55
N LYS A 2 -16.51 4.35 5.59
CA LYS A 2 -15.98 2.96 5.59
C LYS A 2 -17.03 1.86 5.26
N GLN A 3 -18.23 1.96 5.84
CA GLN A 3 -19.32 1.02 5.54
C GLN A 3 -19.80 1.07 4.09
N GLU A 4 -19.84 2.26 3.47
CA GLU A 4 -20.23 2.41 2.07
C GLU A 4 -19.17 1.81 1.14
N LEU A 5 -17.89 1.95 1.50
CA LEU A 5 -16.80 1.33 0.76
C LEU A 5 -16.89 -0.21 0.80
N PHE A 6 -17.20 -0.82 1.95
CA PHE A 6 -17.40 -2.26 2.06
C PHE A 6 -18.64 -2.76 1.29
N LYS A 7 -19.72 -1.97 1.29
CA LYS A 7 -20.90 -2.27 0.44
C LYS A 7 -20.53 -2.22 -1.04
N LEU A 8 -19.73 -1.22 -1.45
CA LEU A 8 -19.25 -1.11 -2.83
C LEU A 8 -18.34 -2.29 -3.21
N ALA A 9 -17.44 -2.71 -2.33
CA ALA A 9 -16.62 -3.91 -2.56
C ALA A 9 -17.51 -5.12 -2.87
N LYS A 10 -18.58 -5.33 -2.07
CA LYS A 10 -19.56 -6.39 -2.31
C LYS A 10 -20.25 -6.27 -3.67
N THR A 11 -20.76 -5.09 -4.02
CA THR A 11 -21.51 -4.91 -5.28
C THR A 11 -20.62 -5.07 -6.52
N ARG A 12 -19.31 -4.85 -6.37
CA ARG A 12 -18.29 -5.08 -7.40
C ARG A 12 -17.75 -6.52 -7.41
N GLY A 13 -18.26 -7.41 -6.57
CA GLY A 13 -17.78 -8.79 -6.48
C GLY A 13 -16.39 -8.92 -5.84
N PHE A 14 -15.90 -7.88 -5.16
CA PHE A 14 -14.66 -7.90 -4.40
C PHE A 14 -14.91 -8.55 -3.02
N VAL A 15 -15.00 -9.87 -3.04
CA VAL A 15 -15.32 -10.73 -1.89
C VAL A 15 -14.30 -11.85 -1.78
N ASP A 16 -14.20 -12.50 -0.62
CA ASP A 16 -13.39 -13.72 -0.52
C ASP A 16 -13.92 -14.77 -1.49
N SER A 17 -13.10 -15.18 -2.46
CA SER A 17 -13.48 -16.13 -3.51
C SER A 17 -13.69 -17.55 -2.98
N ILE A 18 -13.21 -17.86 -1.78
CA ILE A 18 -13.37 -19.19 -1.17
C ILE A 18 -14.71 -19.28 -0.43
N THR A 19 -14.99 -18.32 0.46
CA THR A 19 -16.19 -18.36 1.32
C THR A 19 -17.37 -17.53 0.80
N GLY A 20 -17.13 -16.61 -0.15
CA GLY A 20 -18.10 -15.59 -0.57
C GLY A 20 -18.30 -14.46 0.44
N CYS A 21 -17.54 -14.42 1.54
CA CYS A 21 -17.69 -13.40 2.56
C CYS A 21 -17.24 -12.02 2.06
N THR A 22 -17.99 -10.99 2.44
CA THR A 22 -17.67 -9.59 2.15
C THR A 22 -16.63 -9.06 3.15
N PRO A 23 -15.66 -8.23 2.73
CA PRO A 23 -14.75 -7.57 3.65
C PRO A 23 -15.51 -6.66 4.63
N TYR A 24 -15.09 -6.67 5.90
CA TYR A 24 -15.65 -5.82 6.96
C TYR A 24 -14.58 -5.04 7.74
N SER A 25 -13.32 -5.14 7.33
CA SER A 25 -12.17 -4.46 7.94
C SER A 25 -11.13 -4.10 6.86
N GLU A 26 -10.20 -3.19 7.18
CA GLU A 26 -9.05 -2.88 6.31
C GLU A 26 -8.19 -4.13 6.06
N ARG A 27 -7.92 -4.90 7.12
CA ARG A 27 -7.20 -6.18 7.02
C ARG A 27 -7.88 -7.15 6.05
N ALA A 28 -9.21 -7.28 6.11
CA ALA A 28 -9.95 -8.14 5.20
C ALA A 28 -9.88 -7.65 3.74
N LEU A 29 -9.94 -6.33 3.50
CA LEU A 29 -9.75 -5.76 2.17
C LEU A 29 -8.36 -6.07 1.62
N SER A 30 -7.31 -5.88 2.41
CA SER A 30 -5.93 -6.14 2.00
C SER A 30 -5.69 -7.63 1.71
N GLY A 31 -6.25 -8.52 2.52
CA GLY A 31 -6.19 -9.97 2.29
C GLY A 31 -6.89 -10.40 1.00
N ILE A 32 -8.09 -9.87 0.73
CA ILE A 32 -8.82 -10.15 -0.52
C ILE A 32 -8.07 -9.57 -1.73
N LEU A 33 -7.49 -8.37 -1.60
CA LEU A 33 -6.65 -7.79 -2.65
C LEU A 33 -5.45 -8.68 -2.98
N ALA A 34 -4.74 -9.16 -1.97
CA ALA A 34 -3.61 -10.06 -2.17
C ALA A 34 -4.03 -11.32 -2.92
N LEU A 35 -5.17 -11.94 -2.57
CA LEU A 35 -5.70 -13.11 -3.25
C LEU A 35 -6.10 -12.79 -4.71
N PHE A 36 -6.82 -11.70 -4.94
CA PHE A 36 -7.23 -11.30 -6.31
C PHE A 36 -6.01 -11.02 -7.18
N ALA A 37 -5.02 -10.32 -6.64
CA ALA A 37 -3.77 -10.02 -7.32
C ALA A 37 -2.99 -11.30 -7.65
N GLN A 38 -2.86 -12.23 -6.70
CA GLN A 38 -2.19 -13.52 -6.89
C GLN A 38 -2.86 -14.37 -7.98
N LEU A 39 -4.18 -14.23 -8.14
CA LEU A 39 -4.97 -14.92 -9.18
C LEU A 39 -5.05 -14.13 -10.50
N ASN A 40 -4.29 -13.04 -10.65
CA ASN A 40 -4.31 -12.14 -11.81
C ASN A 40 -5.72 -11.57 -12.12
N ARG A 41 -6.53 -11.33 -11.09
CA ARG A 41 -7.89 -10.77 -11.19
C ARG A 41 -7.94 -9.25 -11.04
N ILE A 42 -6.78 -8.58 -11.06
CA ILE A 42 -6.67 -7.13 -10.97
C ILE A 42 -5.98 -6.61 -12.23
N ALA A 43 -6.66 -5.72 -12.96
CA ALA A 43 -6.12 -4.98 -14.09
C ALA A 43 -5.29 -3.78 -13.59
N TRP A 44 -4.04 -4.02 -13.18
CA TRP A 44 -3.16 -2.98 -12.62
C TRP A 44 -2.89 -1.80 -13.57
N ASP A 45 -3.05 -2.00 -14.88
CA ASP A 45 -2.96 -0.97 -15.92
C ASP A 45 -4.14 0.01 -15.92
N ARG A 46 -5.18 -0.26 -15.14
CA ARG A 46 -6.38 0.58 -15.01
C ARG A 46 -6.47 1.32 -13.67
N ILE A 47 -5.53 1.08 -12.76
CA ILE A 47 -5.55 1.66 -11.41
C ILE A 47 -4.61 2.87 -11.40
N PRO A 48 -5.14 4.12 -11.34
CA PRO A 48 -4.31 5.31 -11.34
C PRO A 48 -3.51 5.42 -10.04
N LEU A 49 -2.26 5.87 -10.17
CA LEU A 49 -1.40 6.25 -9.06
C LEU A 49 -1.43 7.76 -8.90
N TYR A 50 -1.80 8.21 -7.69
CA TYR A 50 -1.78 9.61 -7.31
C TYR A 50 -0.47 9.92 -6.61
N ASP A 51 0.27 10.88 -7.15
CA ASP A 51 1.49 11.39 -6.51
C ASP A 51 1.17 12.05 -5.17
N VAL A 52 2.02 11.85 -4.16
CA VAL A 52 1.75 12.33 -2.80
C VAL A 52 1.78 13.86 -2.71
N GLU A 53 2.63 14.53 -3.49
CA GLU A 53 2.76 16.00 -3.44
C GLU A 53 1.60 16.68 -4.17
N LYS A 54 1.25 16.18 -5.35
CA LYS A 54 0.30 16.87 -6.24
C LYS A 54 -1.11 16.33 -6.18
N LEU A 55 -1.31 15.12 -5.66
CA LEU A 55 -2.57 14.36 -5.71
C LEU A 55 -3.18 14.29 -7.11
N GLN A 56 -2.33 14.34 -8.12
CA GLN A 56 -2.68 14.16 -9.52
C GLN A 56 -2.22 12.78 -9.97
N THR A 57 -2.97 12.19 -10.89
CA THR A 57 -2.58 10.94 -11.51
C THR A 57 -1.31 11.15 -12.33
N THR A 58 -0.24 10.44 -11.98
CA THR A 58 1.05 10.53 -12.69
C THR A 58 1.34 9.29 -13.52
N SER A 59 0.78 8.15 -13.16
CA SER A 59 0.93 6.88 -13.87
C SER A 59 -0.17 5.88 -13.46
N GLN A 60 -0.04 4.63 -13.92
CA GLN A 60 -0.90 3.51 -13.53
C GLN A 60 -0.13 2.54 -12.62
N ALA A 61 -0.81 1.78 -11.78
CA ALA A 61 -0.20 0.85 -10.81
C ALA A 61 0.67 -0.22 -11.48
N SER A 62 0.42 -0.55 -12.75
CA SER A 62 1.27 -1.42 -13.57
C SER A 62 2.70 -0.89 -13.75
N SER A 63 2.98 0.39 -13.50
CA SER A 63 4.34 0.95 -13.52
C SER A 63 5.18 0.40 -12.35
N LEU A 64 4.55 0.17 -11.19
CA LEU A 64 5.18 -0.40 -9.99
C LEU A 64 5.11 -1.92 -10.01
N ILE A 65 3.94 -2.45 -10.39
CA ILE A 65 3.62 -3.87 -10.41
C ILE A 65 3.76 -4.36 -11.85
N ALA A 66 4.99 -4.68 -12.26
CA ALA A 66 5.26 -5.23 -13.58
C ALA A 66 5.65 -6.70 -13.50
N GLY A 67 5.00 -7.50 -14.35
CA GLY A 67 5.31 -8.91 -14.51
C GLY A 67 4.84 -9.80 -13.36
N PRO A 68 5.22 -11.08 -13.39
CA PRO A 68 4.87 -12.02 -12.35
C PRO A 68 5.65 -11.75 -11.05
N GLY A 69 4.96 -11.93 -9.92
CA GLY A 69 5.52 -11.77 -8.59
C GLY A 69 4.64 -12.44 -7.54
N SER A 70 5.02 -12.27 -6.28
CA SER A 70 4.28 -12.79 -5.13
C SER A 70 3.56 -11.66 -4.40
N TYR A 71 2.33 -11.93 -3.97
CA TYR A 71 1.55 -11.03 -3.12
C TYR A 71 1.41 -11.65 -1.73
N LEU A 72 1.79 -10.91 -0.70
CA LEU A 72 1.79 -11.37 0.69
C LEU A 72 0.94 -10.40 1.50
N SER A 73 -0.12 -10.89 2.14
CA SER A 73 -0.89 -10.09 3.11
C SER A 73 -0.22 -10.16 4.48
N GLU A 74 -0.26 -9.05 5.22
CA GLU A 74 0.35 -8.93 6.55
C GLU A 74 1.84 -9.28 6.53
N TYR A 75 2.56 -8.69 5.58
CA TYR A 75 3.98 -8.96 5.40
C TYR A 75 4.78 -8.43 6.59
N LEU A 76 5.47 -9.35 7.26
CA LEU A 76 6.35 -9.03 8.38
C LEU A 76 7.59 -8.28 7.88
N LEU A 77 7.83 -7.09 8.45
CA LEU A 77 9.04 -6.32 8.20
C LEU A 77 10.20 -6.94 8.99
N LEU A 78 10.84 -7.95 8.38
CA LEU A 78 11.95 -8.67 9.01
C LEU A 78 13.10 -7.71 9.36
N HIS A 79 13.72 -7.97 10.50
CA HIS A 79 14.80 -7.18 11.08
C HIS A 79 15.98 -8.07 11.43
N ARG A 80 17.19 -7.52 11.39
CA ARG A 80 18.43 -8.25 11.68
C ARG A 80 18.87 -8.17 13.13
N ASP A 81 18.52 -7.07 13.79
CA ASP A 81 18.92 -6.77 15.15
C ASP A 81 17.82 -6.00 15.89
N GLN A 82 18.04 -5.77 17.19
CA GLN A 82 17.11 -5.03 18.05
C GLN A 82 16.95 -3.57 17.64
N LYS A 83 17.93 -2.99 16.94
CA LYS A 83 17.84 -1.60 16.49
C LYS A 83 16.82 -1.51 15.37
N GLU A 84 16.91 -2.37 14.36
CA GLU A 84 15.92 -2.47 13.28
C GLU A 84 14.53 -2.84 13.80
N GLU A 85 14.46 -3.75 14.77
CA GLU A 85 13.20 -4.10 15.46
C GLU A 85 12.55 -2.87 16.11
N SER A 86 13.33 -2.02 16.78
CA SER A 86 12.81 -0.83 17.45
C SER A 86 12.27 0.23 16.48
N ILE A 87 12.80 0.26 15.25
CA ILE A 87 12.38 1.21 14.21
C ILE A 87 11.13 0.67 13.51
N TRP A 88 11.19 -0.50 12.87
CA TRP A 88 10.10 -1.01 12.02
C TRP A 88 9.60 -2.41 12.38
N GLY A 89 10.19 -3.05 13.39
CA GLY A 89 9.71 -4.33 13.89
C GLY A 89 8.30 -4.24 14.47
N GLY A 90 7.57 -5.37 14.43
CA GLY A 90 6.24 -5.50 15.03
C GLY A 90 5.11 -4.78 14.30
N MET A 91 5.38 -4.15 13.14
CA MET A 91 4.40 -3.43 12.35
C MET A 91 4.35 -3.99 10.92
N PRO A 92 3.57 -5.05 10.67
CA PRO A 92 3.47 -5.63 9.34
C PRO A 92 2.89 -4.60 8.35
N ALA A 93 3.33 -4.69 7.10
CA ALA A 93 2.62 -4.02 6.00
C ALA A 93 1.36 -4.81 5.67
N ASP A 94 0.26 -4.12 5.38
CA ASP A 94 -1.01 -4.78 5.07
C ASP A 94 -0.91 -5.71 3.85
N MET A 95 -0.10 -5.32 2.86
CA MET A 95 0.26 -6.18 1.74
C MET A 95 1.65 -5.83 1.18
N MET A 96 2.36 -6.81 0.64
CA MET A 96 3.56 -6.63 -0.17
C MET A 96 3.38 -7.27 -1.55
N TYR A 97 3.86 -6.59 -2.59
CA TYR A 97 4.22 -7.18 -3.88
C TYR A 97 5.74 -7.30 -3.98
N LEU A 98 6.22 -8.47 -4.41
CA LEU A 98 7.62 -8.73 -4.75
C LEU A 98 7.70 -9.37 -6.13
N SER A 99 8.33 -8.68 -7.08
CA SER A 99 8.61 -9.25 -8.41
C SER A 99 9.49 -10.50 -8.32
N ASN A 100 9.34 -11.46 -9.23
CA ASN A 100 10.09 -12.73 -9.21
C ASN A 100 11.62 -12.58 -9.25
N ASP A 101 12.16 -11.53 -9.86
CA ASP A 101 13.60 -11.24 -9.90
C ASP A 101 14.08 -10.41 -8.70
N CYS A 102 13.19 -10.15 -7.74
CA CYS A 102 13.40 -9.32 -6.56
C CYS A 102 13.85 -7.88 -6.87
N SER A 103 13.65 -7.39 -8.10
CA SER A 103 14.02 -6.04 -8.51
C SER A 103 12.99 -4.97 -8.11
N ARG A 104 11.74 -5.35 -7.83
CA ARG A 104 10.67 -4.44 -7.44
C ARG A 104 9.97 -4.92 -6.17
N ILE A 105 9.84 -4.01 -5.22
CA ILE A 105 9.18 -4.24 -3.95
C ILE A 105 8.18 -3.11 -3.73
N VAL A 106 6.92 -3.45 -3.54
CA VAL A 106 5.87 -2.48 -3.25
C VAL A 106 5.20 -2.88 -1.96
N LEU A 107 5.27 -2.01 -0.94
CA LEU A 107 4.44 -2.15 0.24
C LEU A 107 3.14 -1.39 0.03
N PHE A 108 2.05 -1.97 0.47
CA PHE A 108 0.73 -1.34 0.50
C PHE A 108 0.28 -1.25 1.94
N GLU A 109 -0.15 -0.06 2.33
CA GLU A 109 -0.77 0.22 3.62
C GLU A 109 -2.22 0.66 3.38
N ASN A 110 -3.17 0.11 4.13
CA ASN A 110 -4.58 0.38 3.97
C ASN A 110 -5.09 1.25 5.13
N LYS A 111 -5.60 2.45 4.80
CA LYS A 111 -6.17 3.37 5.79
C LYS A 111 -7.49 3.95 5.28
N ILE A 112 -8.58 3.71 6.00
CA ILE A 112 -9.93 4.22 5.65
C ILE A 112 -10.51 4.90 6.89
N GLY A 113 -10.04 6.12 7.16
CA GLY A 113 -10.48 6.96 8.27
C GLY A 113 -9.87 6.65 9.63
N SER A 114 -8.93 5.71 9.69
CA SER A 114 -8.07 5.51 10.85
C SER A 114 -6.84 6.43 10.81
N GLU A 115 -6.30 6.78 11.97
CA GLU A 115 -5.05 7.52 12.11
C GLU A 115 -3.84 6.73 11.58
N VAL A 116 -2.78 7.45 11.20
CA VAL A 116 -1.50 6.89 10.74
C VAL A 116 -0.65 6.49 11.95
N GLY A 117 -1.07 5.43 12.65
CA GLY A 117 -0.34 4.90 13.82
C GLY A 117 -0.47 5.74 15.10
N TYR A 118 0.20 5.30 16.17
CA TYR A 118 0.09 5.87 17.52
C TYR A 118 0.96 7.10 17.77
N ASP A 119 2.06 7.25 17.02
CA ASP A 119 2.92 8.42 17.06
C ASP A 119 2.67 9.22 15.79
N PRO A 120 2.10 10.43 15.87
CA PRO A 120 1.73 11.20 14.69
C PRO A 120 2.95 11.87 14.02
N THR A 121 4.15 11.77 14.60
CA THR A 121 5.30 12.48 14.07
C THR A 121 5.81 11.86 12.76
N PRO A 122 6.17 12.68 11.75
CA PRO A 122 6.71 12.20 10.47
C PRO A 122 7.97 11.31 10.59
N GLU A 123 8.66 11.37 11.72
CA GLU A 123 9.86 10.59 11.99
C GLU A 123 9.57 9.13 12.32
N SER A 124 8.46 8.84 13.02
CA SER A 124 8.24 7.56 13.71
C SER A 124 6.85 6.94 13.51
N ASN A 125 5.95 7.63 12.80
CA ASN A 125 4.64 7.11 12.46
C ASN A 125 4.72 5.81 11.62
N GLN A 126 3.58 5.15 11.42
CA GLN A 126 3.56 3.87 10.71
C GLN A 126 4.16 3.94 9.29
N LEU A 127 3.90 5.03 8.55
CA LEU A 127 4.46 5.22 7.21
C LEU A 127 5.97 5.41 7.26
N ALA A 128 6.47 6.22 8.21
CA ALA A 128 7.88 6.46 8.42
C ALA A 128 8.66 5.16 8.63
N ARG A 129 8.12 4.24 9.43
CA ARG A 129 8.72 2.93 9.70
C ARG A 129 8.80 2.04 8.46
N GLN A 130 7.73 2.01 7.66
CA GLN A 130 7.70 1.28 6.39
C GLN A 130 8.65 1.89 5.36
N LEU A 131 8.75 3.22 5.31
CA LEU A 131 9.72 3.93 4.48
C LEU A 131 11.17 3.63 4.91
N ASP A 132 11.47 3.61 6.21
CA ASP A 132 12.79 3.24 6.73
C ASP A 132 13.15 1.80 6.37
N TYR A 133 12.19 0.87 6.47
CA TYR A 133 12.37 -0.50 6.00
C TYR A 133 12.73 -0.52 4.51
N LEU A 134 11.93 0.10 3.64
CA LEU A 134 12.17 0.13 2.19
C LEU A 134 13.49 0.81 1.83
N ALA A 135 13.82 1.93 2.47
CA ALA A 135 15.09 2.62 2.29
C ALA A 135 16.28 1.75 2.71
N SER A 136 16.12 0.91 3.75
CA SER A 136 17.17 -0.03 4.16
C SER A 136 17.48 -1.10 3.11
N LEU A 137 16.52 -1.41 2.22
CA LEU A 137 16.68 -2.37 1.12
C LEU A 137 17.43 -1.78 -0.08
N GLN A 138 17.55 -0.45 -0.17
CA GLN A 138 18.25 0.26 -1.25
C GLN A 138 19.78 0.15 -1.19
N ARG A 139 20.35 -0.57 -0.23
CA ARG A 139 21.80 -0.83 -0.16
C ARG A 139 22.35 -1.45 -1.45
N ASP A 140 21.53 -2.16 -2.21
CA ASP A 140 21.92 -2.81 -3.46
C ASP A 140 21.76 -1.94 -4.72
N GLN A 141 21.32 -0.66 -4.63
CA GLN A 141 21.08 0.33 -5.71
C GLN A 141 20.31 -0.14 -6.98
N THR A 142 19.90 -1.40 -7.03
CA THR A 142 19.32 -2.07 -8.19
C THR A 142 17.84 -2.37 -8.02
N LYS A 143 17.34 -2.22 -6.78
CA LYS A 143 15.95 -2.46 -6.43
C LYS A 143 15.16 -1.17 -6.62
N SER A 144 13.95 -1.27 -7.15
CA SER A 144 12.94 -0.22 -7.07
C SER A 144 12.03 -0.53 -5.89
N VAL A 145 11.85 0.44 -4.99
CA VAL A 145 11.01 0.30 -3.80
C VAL A 145 9.94 1.39 -3.78
N SER A 146 8.72 1.01 -3.44
CA SER A 146 7.62 1.96 -3.35
C SER A 146 6.70 1.67 -2.17
N LEU A 147 6.14 2.72 -1.60
CA LEU A 147 5.08 2.64 -0.61
C LEU A 147 3.79 3.20 -1.22
N VAL A 148 2.72 2.42 -1.15
CA VAL A 148 1.40 2.81 -1.64
C VAL A 148 0.42 2.87 -0.47
N LEU A 149 -0.19 4.03 -0.24
CA LEU A 149 -1.33 4.13 0.67
C LEU A 149 -2.63 3.89 -0.12
N ILE A 150 -3.32 2.79 0.17
CA ILE A 150 -4.64 2.51 -0.38
C ILE A 150 -5.69 3.07 0.57
N THR A 151 -6.57 3.93 0.07
CA THR A 151 -7.62 4.57 0.88
C THR A 151 -8.91 4.75 0.08
N ALA A 152 -9.95 5.32 0.68
CA ALA A 152 -11.16 5.70 -0.05
C ALA A 152 -10.89 6.95 -0.90
N ARG A 153 -11.50 7.05 -2.09
CA ARG A 153 -11.42 8.22 -2.99
C ARG A 153 -11.60 9.54 -2.24
N SER A 154 -12.63 9.61 -1.40
CA SER A 154 -12.94 10.82 -0.63
C SER A 154 -11.82 11.26 0.31
N MET A 155 -10.96 10.34 0.77
CA MET A 155 -9.81 10.70 1.61
C MET A 155 -8.67 11.32 0.80
N ILE A 156 -8.50 10.88 -0.46
CA ILE A 156 -7.56 11.52 -1.39
C ILE A 156 -8.07 12.92 -1.72
N ASP A 157 -9.35 13.06 -2.08
CA ASP A 157 -9.95 14.34 -2.47
C ASP A 157 -9.98 15.38 -1.34
N LEU A 158 -10.03 14.92 -0.08
CA LEU A 158 -9.95 15.76 1.12
C LEU A 158 -8.52 15.94 1.66
N ASN A 159 -7.52 15.39 0.96
CA ASN A 159 -6.11 15.42 1.35
C ASN A 159 -5.85 14.85 2.77
N TRP A 160 -6.70 13.93 3.24
CA TRP A 160 -6.74 13.52 4.65
C TRP A 160 -5.40 13.02 5.18
N TYR A 161 -4.68 12.26 4.35
CA TYR A 161 -3.40 11.64 4.71
C TYR A 161 -2.20 12.32 4.05
N GLN A 162 -2.43 13.40 3.30
CA GLN A 162 -1.39 14.00 2.46
C GLN A 162 -0.24 14.55 3.31
N SER A 163 -0.53 15.34 4.34
CA SER A 163 0.48 15.95 5.20
C SER A 163 1.35 14.91 5.89
N ASP A 164 0.73 13.86 6.42
CA ASP A 164 1.44 12.82 7.17
C ASP A 164 2.33 12.01 6.23
N PHE A 165 1.83 11.63 5.05
CA PHE A 165 2.59 10.84 4.10
C PHE A 165 3.73 11.68 3.47
N GLN A 166 3.43 12.90 3.04
CA GLN A 166 4.43 13.82 2.49
C GLN A 166 5.52 14.13 3.51
N GLY A 167 5.15 14.50 4.74
CA GLY A 167 6.11 14.77 5.80
C GLY A 167 7.00 13.55 6.10
N SER A 168 6.43 12.34 6.07
CA SER A 168 7.19 11.10 6.30
C SER A 168 8.20 10.81 5.18
N LEU A 169 7.87 11.16 3.92
CA LEU A 169 8.76 11.05 2.77
C LEU A 169 9.87 12.10 2.77
N GLU A 170 9.56 13.34 3.15
CA GLU A 170 10.52 14.44 3.20
C GLU A 170 11.53 14.26 4.35
N CYS A 171 11.09 13.67 5.46
CA CYS A 171 11.93 13.38 6.60
C CYS A 171 13.11 12.46 6.23
N ASN A 172 14.32 12.82 6.65
CA ASN A 172 15.57 12.09 6.39
C ASN A 172 15.81 11.77 4.90
N GLU A 173 15.26 12.58 3.99
CA GLU A 173 15.38 12.41 2.53
C GLU A 173 14.88 11.04 2.01
N ARG A 174 13.96 10.37 2.73
CA ARG A 174 13.42 9.05 2.34
C ARG A 174 12.83 9.04 0.93
N GLY A 175 12.21 10.14 0.50
CA GLY A 175 11.64 10.33 -0.84
C GLY A 175 12.66 10.28 -1.98
N LYS A 176 13.97 10.40 -1.70
CA LYS A 176 15.04 10.17 -2.70
C LYS A 176 15.27 8.68 -2.96
N LEU A 177 14.86 7.82 -2.04
CA LEU A 177 15.13 6.37 -2.05
C LEU A 177 13.85 5.56 -2.30
N VAL A 178 12.70 6.07 -1.89
CA VAL A 178 11.41 5.38 -1.93
C VAL A 178 10.37 6.25 -2.62
N SER A 179 9.67 5.70 -3.60
CA SER A 179 8.54 6.39 -4.23
C SER A 179 7.26 6.19 -3.41
N GLY A 180 6.50 7.27 -3.20
CA GLY A 180 5.23 7.24 -2.48
C GLY A 180 4.04 7.53 -3.38
N TYR A 181 2.94 6.79 -3.23
CA TYR A 181 1.72 7.00 -4.01
C TYR A 181 0.45 6.74 -3.20
N PHE A 182 -0.66 7.36 -3.59
CA PHE A 182 -2.00 6.95 -3.17
C PHE A 182 -2.70 6.13 -4.27
N VAL A 183 -3.56 5.22 -3.83
CA VAL A 183 -4.52 4.48 -4.68
C VAL A 183 -5.90 4.54 -4.02
N ALA A 184 -6.94 4.73 -4.82
CA ALA A 184 -8.32 4.62 -4.33
C ALA A 184 -8.82 3.18 -4.41
N TRP A 185 -9.44 2.68 -3.34
CA TRP A 185 -10.12 1.39 -3.32
C TRP A 185 -11.17 1.26 -4.41
N GLU A 186 -11.88 2.34 -4.71
CA GLU A 186 -12.89 2.37 -5.77
C GLU A 186 -12.29 2.02 -7.15
N ASP A 187 -11.07 2.46 -7.44
CA ASP A 187 -10.38 2.10 -8.69
C ASP A 187 -9.98 0.64 -8.70
N VAL A 188 -9.49 0.12 -7.55
CA VAL A 188 -9.16 -1.30 -7.39
C VAL A 188 -10.39 -2.17 -7.65
N PHE A 189 -11.54 -1.82 -7.08
CA PHE A 189 -12.79 -2.56 -7.28
C PHE A 189 -13.24 -2.52 -8.75
N ASN A 190 -13.11 -1.37 -9.41
CA ASN A 190 -13.48 -1.21 -10.83
C ASN A 190 -12.49 -1.93 -11.79
N ALA A 191 -11.26 -2.17 -11.34
CA ALA A 191 -10.23 -2.87 -12.09
C ALA A 191 -10.25 -4.40 -11.89
N THR A 192 -11.25 -4.92 -11.16
CA THR A 192 -11.42 -6.38 -11.03
C THR A 192 -11.81 -7.03 -12.36
N ILE A 193 -11.20 -8.18 -12.64
CA ILE A 193 -11.45 -8.98 -13.84
C ILE A 193 -12.20 -10.24 -13.43
N THR A 194 -13.32 -10.52 -14.10
CA THR A 194 -14.11 -11.75 -13.95
C THR A 194 -13.58 -12.88 -14.80
#